data_AF-A0A7V9NMC7-F1
#
_entry.id   AF-A0A7V9NMC7-F1
#
_cell.length_a   1.000
_cell.length_b   1.000
_cell.length_c   1.000
_cell.angle_alpha   90.00
_cell.angle_beta   90.00
_cell.angle_gamma   90.00
#
_symmetry.space_group_name_H-M   'P 1'
#
loop_
_entity.id
_entity.type
_entity.pdbx_description
1 polymer ?
#
loop_
_entity_poly.entity_id
_entity_poly.type
_entity_poly.pdbx_seq_one_letter_code
_entity_poly.pdbx_strand_id
1 'polypeptide(L)'
;MLKTRLLIIICSLLLCISVRSETLPKPTREFRAVWIATVANIDFPTKKTLSVEEQKAELIRDLDLARQLRLNAVVFQVRPMCDALYDSKIEPWSEFLTGAMGKPQSFDPLQFVIEEAHRRGILVHAWFNPYRAFHPSAKTVSENHISKRRPDLVRKYGKYLWLDPSDREVQKYSLSVILDVVRRYDVDGIHFDDYFYPYPEKDADGNKIEFPDDANWRKYKNAGGKLTRDDWRRKNVDDFIESVGRESKRIKPFVLYGISPFGIWQPVPEKNIKGLNAFTELYADAKKWLQNGTIDYLAPQLYWETARKEQSFPVLLEWWQSQNVKNRHLWTGIAPYRIGSNTNYTAAEIINQIETTRRLQPTAGNIKFSFKSVRNDLGNLQQLLKSGVYKNDAIVPASNWIKTKKPAAPKIEIKKDASQLKINWREQGKVKAFWFVVYAKDRNGWSHSILPRSTKSIALSATRQISQIVVTGVDRLGNESLARHTILKR
;
A
#
# COMPACT_ATOMS: atom_id res chain seq x y z
N MET A 1 -46.94 58.51 -23.05
CA MET A 1 -45.46 58.43 -23.03
C MET A 1 -44.86 57.69 -21.80
N LEU A 2 -45.58 56.80 -21.11
CA LEU A 2 -45.07 56.16 -19.87
C LEU A 2 -45.15 54.62 -19.82
N LYS A 3 -45.52 53.94 -20.91
CA LYS A 3 -45.64 52.47 -20.94
C LYS A 3 -44.61 51.75 -21.83
N THR A 4 -43.91 52.46 -22.71
CA THR A 4 -42.95 51.85 -23.66
C THR A 4 -41.48 51.94 -23.20
N ARG A 5 -41.17 52.71 -22.15
CA ARG A 5 -39.79 52.85 -21.63
C ARG A 5 -39.45 51.88 -20.48
N LEU A 6 -40.43 51.20 -19.90
CA LEU A 6 -40.20 50.27 -18.78
C LEU A 6 -39.90 48.83 -19.24
N LEU A 7 -40.23 48.47 -20.47
CA LEU A 7 -40.00 47.12 -21.01
C LEU A 7 -38.57 46.90 -21.54
N ILE A 8 -37.83 47.97 -21.81
CA ILE A 8 -36.44 47.90 -22.26
C ILE A 8 -35.46 47.81 -21.08
N ILE A 9 -35.85 48.30 -19.89
CA ILE A 9 -34.97 48.29 -18.70
C ILE A 9 -35.04 46.96 -17.93
N ILE A 10 -36.14 46.19 -18.06
CA ILE A 10 -36.28 44.89 -17.38
C ILE A 10 -35.63 43.73 -18.18
N CYS A 11 -35.42 43.88 -19.49
CA CYS A 11 -34.62 42.92 -20.27
C CYS A 11 -33.09 43.13 -20.16
N SER A 12 -32.62 44.23 -19.56
CA SER A 12 -31.19 44.49 -19.36
C SER A 12 -30.63 43.98 -18.04
N LEU A 13 -31.49 43.56 -17.09
CA LEU A 13 -31.10 43.09 -15.75
C LEU A 13 -31.13 41.56 -15.59
N LEU A 14 -31.35 40.82 -16.67
CA LEU A 14 -31.28 39.35 -16.70
C LEU A 14 -30.19 38.82 -17.65
N LEU A 15 -29.16 39.63 -17.93
CA LEU A 15 -27.85 39.06 -18.21
C LEU A 15 -27.25 38.60 -16.87
N CYS A 16 -27.85 37.55 -16.30
CA CYS A 16 -27.12 36.67 -15.40
C CYS A 16 -25.94 36.16 -16.21
N ILE A 17 -24.80 36.84 -16.09
CA ILE A 17 -23.50 36.27 -16.41
C ILE A 17 -23.44 35.06 -15.51
N SER A 18 -23.85 33.93 -16.05
CA SER A 18 -23.53 32.62 -15.51
C SER A 18 -22.02 32.54 -15.66
N VAL A 19 -21.29 33.13 -14.70
CA VAL A 19 -19.88 32.87 -14.51
C VAL A 19 -19.87 31.38 -14.19
N ARG A 20 -19.72 30.56 -15.23
CA ARG A 20 -19.35 29.16 -15.07
C ARG A 20 -18.12 29.21 -14.18
N SER A 21 -18.29 28.87 -12.91
CA SER A 21 -17.18 28.52 -12.05
C SER A 21 -16.55 27.31 -12.73
N GLU A 22 -15.53 27.56 -13.55
CA GLU A 22 -14.81 26.48 -14.20
C GLU A 22 -14.19 25.63 -13.11
N THR A 23 -14.70 24.41 -12.97
CA THR A 23 -14.22 23.44 -11.99
C THR A 23 -12.78 23.06 -12.30
N LEU A 24 -11.92 23.05 -11.28
CA LEU A 24 -10.55 22.57 -11.43
C LEU A 24 -10.54 21.15 -12.00
N PRO A 25 -9.56 20.82 -12.87
CA PRO A 25 -9.41 19.47 -13.37
C PRO A 25 -9.14 18.54 -12.19
N LYS A 26 -9.69 17.32 -12.20
CA LYS A 26 -9.43 16.36 -11.13
C LYS A 26 -8.06 15.70 -11.36
N PRO A 27 -7.12 15.77 -10.41
CA PRO A 27 -5.87 15.03 -10.52
C PRO A 27 -6.15 13.53 -10.54
N THR A 28 -5.30 12.77 -11.23
CA THR A 28 -5.42 11.30 -11.24
C THR A 28 -5.30 10.77 -9.82
N ARG A 29 -6.23 9.89 -9.43
CA ARG A 29 -6.29 9.24 -8.12
C ARG A 29 -6.17 7.74 -8.29
N GLU A 30 -5.03 7.19 -7.91
CA GLU A 30 -4.72 5.77 -8.11
C GLU A 30 -3.60 5.34 -7.17
N PHE A 31 -3.74 4.18 -6.51
CA PHE A 31 -2.67 3.63 -5.68
C PHE A 31 -1.72 2.82 -6.56
N ARG A 32 -0.44 3.22 -6.62
CA ARG A 32 0.56 2.63 -7.50
C ARG A 32 1.74 2.19 -6.67
N ALA A 33 1.76 0.91 -6.31
CA ALA A 33 2.74 0.40 -5.36
C ALA A 33 3.50 -0.82 -5.88
N VAL A 34 4.58 -1.15 -5.16
CA VAL A 34 5.44 -2.31 -5.35
C VAL A 34 5.75 -2.91 -3.98
N TRP A 35 5.84 -4.24 -3.90
CA TRP A 35 6.42 -4.91 -2.74
C TRP A 35 7.93 -4.93 -2.84
N ILE A 36 8.61 -4.57 -1.76
CA ILE A 36 10.05 -4.74 -1.56
C ILE A 36 10.21 -5.79 -0.46
N ALA A 37 10.33 -7.05 -0.89
CA ALA A 37 10.54 -8.21 -0.05
C ALA A 37 12.00 -8.32 0.38
N THR A 38 12.20 -8.62 1.67
CA THR A 38 13.53 -8.71 2.27
C THR A 38 13.87 -10.13 2.72
N VAL A 39 12.84 -10.97 2.92
CA VAL A 39 13.01 -12.41 3.08
C VAL A 39 13.82 -12.98 1.93
N ALA A 40 14.83 -13.79 2.26
CA ALA A 40 15.73 -14.42 1.29
C ALA A 40 16.39 -13.45 0.29
N ASN A 41 16.50 -12.16 0.65
CA ASN A 41 17.09 -11.13 -0.21
C ASN A 41 16.41 -11.04 -1.59
N ILE A 42 15.08 -11.24 -1.66
CA ILE A 42 14.32 -11.19 -2.93
C ILE A 42 14.50 -9.84 -3.63
N ASP A 43 14.25 -8.74 -2.91
CA ASP A 43 14.38 -7.37 -3.44
C ASP A 43 15.48 -6.57 -2.74
N PHE A 44 15.49 -6.57 -1.39
CA PHE A 44 16.41 -5.74 -0.61
C PHE A 44 16.90 -6.44 0.68
N PRO A 45 18.18 -6.27 1.06
CA PRO A 45 19.26 -5.90 0.16
C PRO A 45 19.47 -7.00 -0.87
N THR A 46 19.92 -6.67 -2.08
CA THR A 46 20.13 -7.69 -3.15
C THR A 46 21.17 -8.74 -2.76
N LYS A 47 22.09 -8.40 -1.84
CA LYS A 47 23.02 -9.33 -1.21
C LYS A 47 23.18 -9.00 0.27
N LYS A 48 23.24 -10.02 1.12
CA LYS A 48 23.52 -9.88 2.56
C LYS A 48 24.94 -9.41 2.90
N THR A 49 25.82 -9.33 1.90
CA THR A 49 27.22 -8.89 2.02
C THR A 49 27.42 -7.43 1.67
N LEU A 50 26.37 -6.71 1.24
CA LEU A 50 26.49 -5.28 0.94
C LEU A 50 26.88 -4.51 2.22
N SER A 51 27.82 -3.59 2.07
CA SER A 51 28.12 -2.54 3.06
C SER A 51 26.90 -1.66 3.32
N VAL A 52 26.92 -0.91 4.43
CA VAL A 52 25.85 0.03 4.77
C VAL A 52 25.65 1.08 3.68
N GLU A 53 26.74 1.58 3.11
CA GLU A 53 26.74 2.57 2.04
C GLU A 53 26.12 2.02 0.76
N GLU A 54 26.44 0.78 0.39
CA GLU A 54 25.82 0.09 -0.76
C GLU A 54 24.33 -0.18 -0.53
N GLN A 55 23.93 -0.56 0.69
CA GLN A 55 22.51 -0.75 1.03
C GLN A 55 21.73 0.56 0.91
N LYS A 56 22.26 1.67 1.43
CA LYS A 56 21.66 3.01 1.28
C LYS A 56 21.56 3.43 -0.19
N ALA A 57 22.63 3.24 -0.96
CA ALA A 57 22.65 3.55 -2.39
C ALA A 57 21.65 2.71 -3.18
N GLU A 58 21.47 1.43 -2.82
CA GLU A 58 20.45 0.56 -3.41
C GLU A 58 19.03 1.07 -3.14
N LEU A 59 18.70 1.41 -1.89
CA LEU A 59 17.38 1.96 -1.54
C LEU A 59 17.11 3.28 -2.26
N ILE A 60 18.10 4.16 -2.37
CA ILE A 60 17.98 5.42 -3.13
C ILE A 60 17.66 5.13 -4.60
N ARG A 61 18.42 4.25 -5.25
CA ARG A 61 18.19 3.87 -6.66
C ARG A 61 16.81 3.26 -6.87
N ASP A 62 16.39 2.39 -5.97
CA ASP A 62 15.08 1.74 -6.01
C ASP A 62 13.94 2.77 -5.88
N LEU A 63 14.07 3.75 -4.97
CA LEU A 63 13.08 4.82 -4.79
C LEU A 63 13.10 5.85 -5.93
N ASP A 64 14.26 6.13 -6.51
CA ASP A 64 14.37 6.97 -7.72
C ASP A 64 13.66 6.30 -8.91
N LEU A 65 13.87 5.00 -9.10
CA LEU A 65 13.16 4.25 -10.14
C LEU A 65 11.65 4.25 -9.88
N ALA A 66 11.21 4.03 -8.64
CA ALA A 66 9.80 4.10 -8.29
C ALA A 66 9.18 5.46 -8.65
N ARG A 67 9.89 6.57 -8.38
CA ARG A 67 9.46 7.93 -8.76
C ARG A 67 9.42 8.11 -10.28
N GLN A 68 10.41 7.61 -11.01
CA GLN A 68 10.48 7.67 -12.48
C GLN A 68 9.32 6.92 -13.15
N LEU A 69 8.88 5.81 -12.55
CA LEU A 69 7.73 5.02 -12.96
C LEU A 69 6.40 5.57 -12.44
N ARG A 70 6.42 6.72 -11.77
CA ARG A 70 5.26 7.40 -11.17
C ARG A 70 4.47 6.51 -10.21
N LEU A 71 5.19 5.66 -9.47
CA LEU A 71 4.68 4.98 -8.28
C LEU A 71 4.56 5.99 -7.14
N ASN A 72 3.60 5.78 -6.25
CA ASN A 72 3.32 6.67 -5.12
C ASN A 72 3.33 5.95 -3.77
N ALA A 73 3.66 4.65 -3.74
CA ALA A 73 3.89 3.92 -2.51
C ALA A 73 4.88 2.74 -2.70
N VAL A 74 5.55 2.36 -1.62
CA VAL A 74 6.29 1.11 -1.50
C VAL A 74 5.79 0.35 -0.27
N VAL A 75 5.71 -0.97 -0.40
CA VAL A 75 5.36 -1.89 0.69
C VAL A 75 6.63 -2.63 1.09
N PHE A 76 7.30 -2.15 2.14
CA PHE A 76 8.65 -2.56 2.53
C PHE A 76 8.60 -3.59 3.65
N GLN A 77 9.17 -4.78 3.44
CA GLN A 77 9.16 -5.86 4.42
C GLN A 77 10.10 -5.57 5.59
N VAL A 78 9.53 -5.21 6.73
CA VAL A 78 10.28 -4.85 7.95
C VAL A 78 10.46 -6.03 8.91
N ARG A 79 9.59 -7.05 8.79
CA ARG A 79 9.60 -8.25 9.63
C ARG A 79 9.34 -9.51 8.79
N PRO A 80 10.38 -10.15 8.24
CA PRO A 80 10.23 -11.33 7.40
C PRO A 80 10.03 -12.63 8.20
N MET A 81 10.67 -12.78 9.37
CA MET A 81 10.65 -14.05 10.13
C MET A 81 10.96 -13.87 11.63
N CYS A 82 10.19 -13.03 12.35
CA CYS A 82 10.45 -12.68 13.77
C CYS A 82 11.82 -12.02 14.03
N ASP A 83 12.28 -11.29 13.04
CA ASP A 83 13.47 -10.46 13.01
C ASP A 83 13.14 -9.09 12.40
N ALA A 84 14.02 -8.10 12.59
CA ALA A 84 13.73 -6.71 12.29
C ALA A 84 14.70 -6.11 11.26
N LEU A 85 14.14 -5.37 10.31
CA LEU A 85 14.90 -4.47 9.42
C LEU A 85 14.85 -3.01 9.87
N TYR A 86 14.92 -2.83 11.18
CA TYR A 86 14.88 -1.56 11.89
C TYR A 86 15.48 -1.76 13.29
N ASP A 87 15.87 -0.69 13.99
CA ASP A 87 16.37 -0.84 15.37
C ASP A 87 15.22 -1.23 16.30
N SER A 88 15.12 -2.52 16.61
CA SER A 88 14.11 -3.11 17.49
C SER A 88 14.71 -3.47 18.85
N LYS A 89 13.94 -3.21 19.91
CA LYS A 89 14.25 -3.70 21.26
C LYS A 89 13.50 -4.99 21.60
N ILE A 90 12.66 -5.49 20.68
CA ILE A 90 11.82 -6.69 20.86
C ILE A 90 12.39 -7.87 20.08
N GLU A 91 12.78 -7.63 18.82
CA GLU A 91 13.25 -8.63 17.87
C GLU A 91 14.72 -8.39 17.45
N PRO A 92 15.49 -9.45 17.16
CA PRO A 92 16.86 -9.29 16.69
C PRO A 92 16.89 -8.70 15.28
N TRP A 93 18.00 -8.06 14.93
CA TRP A 93 18.29 -7.65 13.55
C TRP A 93 18.20 -8.82 12.57
N SER A 94 17.65 -8.58 11.38
CA SER A 94 17.48 -9.63 10.37
C SER A 94 18.81 -10.14 9.81
N GLU A 95 18.92 -11.46 9.63
CA GLU A 95 20.05 -12.07 8.91
C GLU A 95 20.14 -11.54 7.47
N PHE A 96 18.99 -11.24 6.84
CA PHE A 96 18.97 -10.80 5.45
C PHE A 96 19.63 -9.43 5.25
N LEU A 97 19.85 -8.66 6.33
CA LEU A 97 20.58 -7.38 6.27
C LEU A 97 22.09 -7.51 6.36
N THR A 98 22.60 -8.47 7.14
CA THR A 98 24.02 -8.48 7.57
C THR A 98 24.72 -9.83 7.40
N GLY A 99 23.97 -10.87 7.02
CA GLY A 99 24.42 -12.25 6.99
C GLY A 99 24.44 -12.96 8.34
N ALA A 100 24.13 -12.28 9.45
CA ALA A 100 24.03 -12.87 10.77
C ALA A 100 22.91 -12.23 11.60
N MET A 101 21.92 -13.02 12.03
CA MET A 101 20.81 -12.56 12.84
C MET A 101 21.30 -11.93 14.15
N GLY A 102 20.74 -10.78 14.53
CA GLY A 102 21.10 -10.04 15.73
C GLY A 102 22.30 -9.12 15.57
N LYS A 103 23.05 -9.19 14.46
CA LYS A 103 24.15 -8.26 14.19
C LYS A 103 23.59 -6.87 13.85
N PRO A 104 23.86 -5.82 14.65
CA PRO A 104 23.35 -4.48 14.41
C PRO A 104 24.01 -3.82 13.19
N GLN A 105 23.35 -2.79 12.67
CA GLN A 105 23.90 -1.88 11.66
C GLN A 105 24.06 -0.47 12.23
N SER A 106 24.91 0.33 11.57
CA SER A 106 25.12 1.76 11.90
C SER A 106 23.98 2.67 11.40
N PHE A 107 22.95 2.12 10.76
CA PHE A 107 21.75 2.86 10.36
C PHE A 107 20.49 2.00 10.54
N ASP A 108 19.34 2.68 10.60
CA ASP A 108 18.02 2.05 10.64
C ASP A 108 17.42 2.03 9.21
N PRO A 109 17.28 0.85 8.56
CA PRO A 109 16.79 0.78 7.20
C PRO A 109 15.35 1.27 7.03
N LEU A 110 14.44 0.98 7.96
CA LEU A 110 13.06 1.46 7.90
C LEU A 110 13.01 2.98 7.98
N GLN A 111 13.73 3.59 8.92
CA GLN A 111 13.79 5.06 9.03
C GLN A 111 14.34 5.68 7.75
N PHE A 112 15.41 5.10 7.20
CA PHE A 112 16.05 5.58 5.97
C PHE A 112 15.08 5.51 4.77
N VAL A 113 14.37 4.38 4.59
CA VAL A 113 13.37 4.23 3.52
C VAL A 113 12.24 5.25 3.65
N ILE A 114 11.74 5.48 4.87
CA ILE A 114 10.68 6.47 5.13
C ILE A 114 11.13 7.86 4.70
N GLU A 115 12.30 8.32 5.14
CA GLU A 115 12.80 9.65 4.83
C GLU A 115 13.04 9.85 3.33
N GLU A 116 13.72 8.90 2.67
CA GLU A 116 14.04 8.97 1.25
C GLU A 116 12.79 8.87 0.37
N ALA A 117 11.84 8.00 0.73
CA ALA A 117 10.59 7.83 -0.01
C ALA A 117 9.70 9.09 0.13
N HIS A 118 9.57 9.62 1.33
CA HIS A 118 8.77 10.82 1.59
C HIS A 118 9.31 12.06 0.87
N ARG A 119 10.65 12.20 0.74
CA ARG A 119 11.27 13.27 -0.08
C ARG A 119 10.83 13.20 -1.55
N ARG A 120 10.48 12.02 -2.04
CA ARG A 120 10.02 11.75 -3.41
C ARG A 120 8.50 11.72 -3.55
N GLY A 121 7.75 11.88 -2.45
CA GLY A 121 6.29 11.78 -2.45
C GLY A 121 5.80 10.35 -2.60
N ILE A 122 6.56 9.39 -2.08
CA ILE A 122 6.23 7.96 -2.07
C ILE A 122 5.88 7.58 -0.62
N LEU A 123 4.70 7.01 -0.42
CA LEU A 123 4.27 6.47 0.87
C LEU A 123 5.04 5.20 1.23
N VAL A 124 5.25 4.93 2.51
CA VAL A 124 5.85 3.68 3.00
C VAL A 124 4.88 2.91 3.86
N HIS A 125 4.51 1.72 3.38
CA HIS A 125 3.72 0.77 4.14
C HIS A 125 4.67 -0.30 4.72
N ALA A 126 4.77 -0.37 6.05
CA ALA A 126 5.59 -1.37 6.72
C ALA A 126 4.93 -2.74 6.65
N TRP A 127 5.60 -3.70 6.03
CA TRP A 127 5.10 -5.06 5.82
C TRP A 127 5.67 -6.04 6.85
N PHE A 128 4.77 -6.74 7.53
CA PHE A 128 5.09 -7.74 8.53
C PHE A 128 4.56 -9.10 8.10
N ASN A 129 5.37 -10.13 8.29
CA ASN A 129 4.85 -11.47 8.53
C ASN A 129 4.51 -11.60 10.03
N PRO A 130 3.25 -11.88 10.40
CA PRO A 130 2.85 -11.90 11.80
C PRO A 130 3.31 -13.15 12.57
N TYR A 131 3.50 -14.29 11.90
CA TYR A 131 3.65 -15.58 12.57
C TYR A 131 4.86 -16.41 12.13
N ARG A 132 5.47 -16.17 10.97
CA ARG A 132 6.69 -16.89 10.59
C ARG A 132 7.80 -16.54 11.58
N ALA A 133 8.34 -17.55 12.24
CA ALA A 133 9.43 -17.42 13.20
C ALA A 133 10.79 -17.76 12.60
N PHE A 134 10.85 -18.57 11.53
CA PHE A 134 12.12 -18.83 10.84
C PHE A 134 11.90 -19.29 9.41
N HIS A 135 12.74 -18.80 8.50
CA HIS A 135 12.75 -19.17 7.08
C HIS A 135 13.97 -20.07 6.76
N PRO A 136 13.81 -21.18 6.01
CA PRO A 136 14.88 -22.16 5.76
C PRO A 136 16.09 -21.64 4.96
N SER A 137 15.95 -20.47 4.30
CA SER A 137 17.08 -19.82 3.62
C SER A 137 18.05 -19.15 4.60
N ALA A 138 17.59 -18.81 5.80
CA ALA A 138 18.45 -18.28 6.86
C ALA A 138 19.29 -19.40 7.48
N LYS A 139 20.44 -19.03 8.05
CA LYS A 139 21.45 -19.96 8.57
C LYS A 139 21.81 -19.71 10.03
N THR A 140 21.44 -18.57 10.59
CA THR A 140 21.83 -18.10 11.91
C THR A 140 20.59 -17.77 12.74
N VAL A 141 20.70 -18.01 14.06
CA VAL A 141 19.65 -17.67 15.03
C VAL A 141 20.35 -17.02 16.22
N SER A 142 19.94 -15.79 16.56
CA SER A 142 20.45 -15.08 17.74
C SER A 142 19.90 -15.68 19.03
N GLU A 143 20.66 -15.62 20.13
CA GLU A 143 20.19 -16.04 21.47
C GLU A 143 18.92 -15.28 21.92
N ASN A 144 18.75 -14.03 21.47
CA ASN A 144 17.58 -13.22 21.76
C ASN A 144 16.39 -13.50 20.83
N HIS A 145 16.49 -14.44 19.89
CA HIS A 145 15.40 -14.81 19.01
C HIS A 145 14.29 -15.56 19.76
N ILE A 146 13.04 -15.43 19.31
CA ILE A 146 11.87 -16.00 20.01
C ILE A 146 11.94 -17.53 20.11
N SER A 147 12.51 -18.21 19.11
CA SER A 147 12.72 -19.67 19.14
C SER A 147 13.72 -20.16 20.18
N LYS A 148 14.55 -19.26 20.72
CA LYS A 148 15.51 -19.55 21.80
C LYS A 148 14.95 -19.14 23.16
N ARG A 149 14.41 -17.92 23.26
CA ARG A 149 13.89 -17.37 24.52
C ARG A 149 12.55 -17.95 24.96
N ARG A 150 11.68 -18.29 24.00
CA ARG A 150 10.32 -18.79 24.22
C ARG A 150 9.99 -19.92 23.25
N PRO A 151 10.73 -21.05 23.30
CA PRO A 151 10.49 -22.19 22.41
C PRO A 151 9.08 -22.77 22.58
N ASP A 152 8.45 -22.56 23.74
CA ASP A 152 7.06 -22.93 24.02
C ASP A 152 6.03 -22.25 23.10
N LEU A 153 6.36 -21.08 22.54
CA LEU A 153 5.50 -20.34 21.60
C LEU A 153 5.74 -20.71 20.13
N VAL A 154 6.74 -21.54 19.84
CA VAL A 154 7.19 -21.85 18.48
C VAL A 154 6.81 -23.28 18.10
N ARG A 155 6.47 -23.46 16.83
CA ARG A 155 6.08 -24.72 16.19
C ARG A 155 6.98 -24.99 15.01
N LYS A 156 7.50 -26.21 14.92
CA LYS A 156 8.14 -26.70 13.69
C LYS A 156 7.05 -27.18 12.74
N TYR A 157 7.02 -26.65 11.53
CA TYR A 157 6.06 -27.03 10.51
C TYR A 157 6.76 -27.12 9.15
N GLY A 158 6.88 -28.35 8.63
CA GLY A 158 7.76 -28.65 7.51
C GLY A 158 9.19 -28.15 7.78
N LYS A 159 9.71 -27.33 6.86
CA LYS A 159 11.04 -26.72 6.92
C LYS A 159 11.10 -25.37 7.67
N TYR A 160 9.98 -24.90 8.22
CA TYR A 160 9.86 -23.58 8.85
C TYR A 160 9.67 -23.68 10.36
N LEU A 161 9.91 -22.57 11.04
CA LEU A 161 9.36 -22.33 12.37
C LEU A 161 8.25 -21.29 12.31
N TRP A 162 7.20 -21.50 13.08
CA TRP A 162 6.00 -20.66 13.14
C TRP A 162 5.63 -20.36 14.59
N LEU A 163 5.12 -19.17 14.85
CA LEU A 163 4.37 -18.87 16.04
C LEU A 163 2.95 -19.44 15.88
N ASP A 164 2.40 -20.01 16.94
CA ASP A 164 1.05 -20.55 16.96
C ASP A 164 0.00 -19.41 17.06
N PRO A 165 -0.82 -19.15 16.02
CA PRO A 165 -1.76 -18.03 16.02
C PRO A 165 -2.84 -18.14 17.11
N SER A 166 -3.06 -19.35 17.65
CA SER A 166 -4.03 -19.60 18.71
C SER A 166 -3.53 -19.27 20.12
N ASP A 167 -2.24 -18.99 20.27
CA ASP A 167 -1.64 -18.66 21.56
C ASP A 167 -1.79 -17.16 21.85
N ARG A 168 -2.39 -16.84 23.01
CA ARG A 168 -2.59 -15.44 23.44
C ARG A 168 -1.26 -14.70 23.65
N GLU A 169 -0.22 -15.38 24.09
CA GLU A 169 1.10 -14.75 24.27
C GLU A 169 1.77 -14.47 22.92
N VAL A 170 1.56 -15.34 21.92
CA VAL A 170 1.96 -15.06 20.53
C VAL A 170 1.24 -13.82 19.99
N GLN A 171 -0.08 -13.73 20.18
CA GLN A 171 -0.86 -12.59 19.72
C GLN A 171 -0.37 -11.28 20.38
N LYS A 172 -0.13 -11.28 21.70
CA LYS A 172 0.43 -10.12 22.41
C LYS A 172 1.82 -9.76 21.90
N TYR A 173 2.68 -10.75 21.72
CA TYR A 173 4.05 -10.55 21.24
C TYR A 173 4.06 -9.94 19.84
N SER A 174 3.40 -10.56 18.86
CA SER A 174 3.36 -10.04 17.49
C SER A 174 2.69 -8.67 17.42
N LEU A 175 1.61 -8.43 18.19
CA LEU A 175 0.99 -7.11 18.28
C LEU A 175 1.96 -6.07 18.85
N SER A 176 2.75 -6.41 19.86
CA SER A 176 3.72 -5.48 20.45
C SER A 176 4.78 -5.02 19.45
N VAL A 177 5.25 -5.92 18.59
CA VAL A 177 6.21 -5.63 17.51
C VAL A 177 5.62 -4.67 16.49
N ILE A 178 4.38 -4.91 16.05
CA ILE A 178 3.69 -4.03 15.08
C ILE A 178 3.46 -2.65 15.69
N LEU A 179 2.96 -2.59 16.93
CA LEU A 179 2.66 -1.31 17.59
C LEU A 179 3.93 -0.53 17.96
N ASP A 180 5.07 -1.17 18.16
CA ASP A 180 6.35 -0.51 18.30
C ASP A 180 6.70 0.31 17.04
N VAL A 181 6.56 -0.29 15.86
CA VAL A 181 6.78 0.42 14.59
C VAL A 181 5.78 1.55 14.41
N VAL A 182 4.49 1.30 14.69
CA VAL A 182 3.45 2.34 14.60
C VAL A 182 3.74 3.51 15.51
N ARG A 183 4.28 3.30 16.72
CA ARG A 183 4.62 4.42 17.62
C ARG A 183 5.81 5.21 17.10
N ARG A 184 6.91 4.53 16.76
CA ARG A 184 8.21 5.18 16.56
C ARG A 184 8.44 5.75 15.16
N TYR A 185 7.87 5.16 14.12
CA TYR A 185 8.19 5.53 12.74
C TYR A 185 7.05 6.30 12.07
N ASP A 186 7.38 7.22 11.13
CA ASP A 186 6.39 7.94 10.31
C ASP A 186 5.89 7.11 9.13
N VAL A 187 5.50 5.85 9.39
CA VAL A 187 4.91 4.97 8.38
C VAL A 187 3.53 5.50 7.93
N ASP A 188 3.19 5.25 6.68
CA ASP A 188 1.89 5.64 6.10
C ASP A 188 0.88 4.50 6.14
N GLY A 189 1.37 3.26 6.22
CA GLY A 189 0.54 2.09 6.39
C GLY A 189 1.25 0.93 7.06
N ILE A 190 0.44 -0.03 7.50
CA ILE A 190 0.84 -1.37 7.94
C ILE A 190 0.25 -2.35 6.94
N HIS A 191 1.05 -3.35 6.59
CA HIS A 191 0.68 -4.36 5.62
C HIS A 191 0.97 -5.76 6.14
N PHE A 192 0.02 -6.68 6.00
CA PHE A 192 0.29 -8.12 6.08
C PHE A 192 0.13 -8.74 4.70
N ASP A 193 0.95 -9.74 4.41
CA ASP A 193 0.81 -10.62 3.26
C ASP A 193 -0.19 -11.77 3.59
N ASP A 194 0.03 -12.93 2.97
CA ASP A 194 -0.91 -14.04 2.90
C ASP A 194 -0.65 -15.17 3.91
N TYR A 195 0.32 -15.01 4.81
CA TYR A 195 0.68 -16.03 5.80
C TYR A 195 -0.03 -15.80 7.15
N PHE A 196 -1.02 -16.64 7.43
CA PHE A 196 -1.74 -16.68 8.71
C PHE A 196 -1.38 -17.99 9.43
N TYR A 197 -2.20 -19.03 9.27
CA TYR A 197 -1.63 -20.38 9.32
C TYR A 197 -0.81 -20.63 8.05
N PRO A 198 0.23 -21.48 8.14
CA PRO A 198 1.10 -21.74 7.00
C PRO A 198 0.36 -22.41 5.86
N TYR A 199 0.85 -22.20 4.63
CA TYR A 199 0.47 -23.02 3.49
C TYR A 199 0.71 -24.51 3.79
N PRO A 200 -0.17 -25.42 3.34
CA PRO A 200 0.00 -26.85 3.56
C PRO A 200 1.36 -27.36 3.11
N GLU A 201 2.10 -27.96 4.03
CA GLU A 201 3.35 -28.66 3.78
C GLU A 201 3.11 -30.17 3.73
N LYS A 202 4.02 -30.88 3.07
CA LYS A 202 4.00 -32.34 3.00
C LYS A 202 5.26 -32.92 3.64
N ASP A 203 5.13 -34.10 4.24
CA ASP A 203 6.28 -34.88 4.69
C ASP A 203 7.02 -35.54 3.52
N ALA A 204 8.07 -36.31 3.82
CA ALA A 204 8.88 -36.99 2.81
C ALA A 204 8.08 -38.03 2.00
N ASP A 205 7.00 -38.57 2.59
CA ASP A 205 6.13 -39.58 1.98
C ASP A 205 4.95 -38.93 1.21
N GLY A 206 4.86 -37.60 1.19
CA GLY A 206 3.85 -36.83 0.48
C GLY A 206 2.54 -36.63 1.23
N ASN A 207 2.47 -37.00 2.50
CA ASN A 207 1.30 -36.78 3.36
C ASN A 207 1.26 -35.34 3.86
N LYS A 208 0.05 -34.78 4.01
CA LYS A 208 -0.13 -33.44 4.57
C LYS A 208 0.35 -33.42 6.02
N ILE A 209 1.20 -32.45 6.35
CA ILE A 209 1.61 -32.19 7.73
C ILE A 209 0.51 -31.38 8.40
N GLU A 210 -0.01 -31.86 9.53
CA GLU A 210 -0.91 -31.10 10.39
C GLU A 210 -0.14 -30.06 11.21
N PHE A 211 -0.72 -28.86 11.33
CA PHE A 211 -0.11 -27.81 12.15
C PHE A 211 -0.19 -28.21 13.64
N PRO A 212 0.93 -28.18 14.39
CA PRO A 212 1.01 -28.75 15.74
C PRO A 212 0.46 -27.79 16.82
N ASP A 213 -0.83 -27.47 16.74
CA ASP A 213 -1.58 -26.67 17.73
C ASP A 213 -2.48 -27.53 18.64
N ASP A 214 -2.30 -28.86 18.65
CA ASP A 214 -3.14 -29.80 19.42
C ASP A 214 -3.20 -29.48 20.93
N ALA A 215 -2.08 -29.02 21.51
CA ALA A 215 -2.03 -28.65 22.91
C ALA A 215 -2.95 -27.46 23.23
N ASN A 216 -2.89 -26.42 22.38
CA ASN A 216 -3.74 -25.23 22.52
C ASN A 216 -5.20 -25.53 22.20
N TRP A 217 -5.45 -26.39 21.20
CA TRP A 217 -6.78 -26.90 20.89
C TRP A 217 -7.41 -27.66 22.07
N ARG A 218 -6.66 -28.60 22.67
CA ARG A 218 -7.14 -29.36 23.84
C ARG A 218 -7.43 -28.45 25.03
N LYS A 219 -6.55 -27.47 25.29
CA LYS A 219 -6.78 -26.46 26.33
C LYS A 219 -8.08 -25.68 26.09
N TYR A 220 -8.35 -25.27 24.85
CA TYR A 220 -9.60 -24.60 24.48
C TYR A 220 -10.83 -25.49 24.71
N LYS A 221 -10.77 -26.76 24.29
CA LYS A 221 -11.88 -27.71 24.49
C LYS A 221 -12.13 -28.02 25.96
N ASN A 222 -11.09 -28.25 26.76
CA ASN A 222 -11.19 -28.50 28.19
C ASN A 222 -11.77 -27.30 28.96
N ALA A 223 -11.55 -26.08 28.46
CA ALA A 223 -12.17 -24.87 29.00
C ALA A 223 -13.63 -24.64 28.53
N GLY A 224 -14.27 -25.64 27.92
CA GLY A 224 -15.66 -25.56 27.45
C GLY A 224 -15.84 -24.96 26.06
N GLY A 225 -14.77 -24.86 25.26
CA GLY A 225 -14.82 -24.35 23.89
C GLY A 225 -15.78 -25.12 22.98
N LYS A 226 -16.65 -24.41 22.24
CA LYS A 226 -17.73 -24.99 21.42
C LYS A 226 -17.47 -24.98 19.92
N LEU A 227 -16.49 -24.21 19.44
CA LEU A 227 -16.17 -24.13 18.02
C LEU A 227 -15.61 -25.45 17.50
N THR A 228 -15.71 -25.66 16.19
CA THR A 228 -14.87 -26.63 15.47
C THR A 228 -13.41 -26.17 15.50
N ARG A 229 -12.45 -27.06 15.23
CA ARG A 229 -11.02 -26.68 15.22
C ARG A 229 -10.75 -25.62 14.15
N ASP A 230 -11.34 -25.76 12.98
CA ASP A 230 -11.19 -24.81 11.89
C ASP A 230 -11.78 -23.43 12.21
N ASP A 231 -12.98 -23.39 12.82
CA ASP A 231 -13.59 -22.12 13.26
C ASP A 231 -12.80 -21.49 14.40
N TRP A 232 -12.24 -22.29 15.29
CA TRP A 232 -11.35 -21.82 16.34
C TRP A 232 -10.06 -21.24 15.76
N ARG A 233 -9.43 -21.89 14.78
CA ARG A 233 -8.25 -21.35 14.06
C ARG A 233 -8.58 -20.01 13.40
N ARG A 234 -9.68 -19.93 12.63
CA ARG A 234 -10.15 -18.66 12.02
C ARG A 234 -10.42 -17.59 13.06
N LYS A 235 -11.12 -17.91 14.16
CA LYS A 235 -11.42 -16.94 15.20
C LYS A 235 -10.15 -16.35 15.81
N ASN A 236 -9.12 -17.15 16.06
CA ASN A 236 -7.87 -16.64 16.60
C ASN A 236 -7.14 -15.69 15.63
N VAL A 237 -7.18 -15.99 14.33
CA VAL A 237 -6.67 -15.07 13.30
C VAL A 237 -7.49 -13.78 13.29
N ASP A 238 -8.82 -13.88 13.25
CA ASP A 238 -9.73 -12.72 13.24
C ASP A 238 -9.51 -11.80 14.45
N ASP A 239 -9.44 -12.35 15.66
CA ASP A 239 -9.24 -11.60 16.90
C ASP A 239 -7.92 -10.80 16.86
N PHE A 240 -6.86 -11.38 16.28
CA PHE A 240 -5.58 -10.71 16.10
C PHE A 240 -5.66 -9.59 15.05
N ILE A 241 -6.24 -9.87 13.87
CA ILE A 241 -6.41 -8.88 12.79
C ILE A 241 -7.23 -7.68 13.26
N GLU A 242 -8.33 -7.92 13.97
CA GLU A 242 -9.16 -6.85 14.55
C GLU A 242 -8.39 -6.03 15.59
N SER A 243 -7.56 -6.68 16.41
CA SER A 243 -6.75 -6.00 17.42
C SER A 243 -5.66 -5.12 16.81
N VAL A 244 -4.99 -5.58 15.74
CA VAL A 244 -4.00 -4.78 15.00
C VAL A 244 -4.65 -3.53 14.42
N GLY A 245 -5.80 -3.67 13.75
CA GLY A 245 -6.52 -2.54 13.18
C GLY A 245 -6.94 -1.53 14.26
N ARG A 246 -7.59 -1.99 15.32
CA ARG A 246 -8.07 -1.14 16.43
C ARG A 246 -6.93 -0.38 17.13
N GLU A 247 -5.88 -1.08 17.53
CA GLU A 247 -4.78 -0.46 18.28
C GLU A 247 -3.94 0.48 17.41
N SER A 248 -3.68 0.11 16.15
CA SER A 248 -2.97 0.99 15.21
C SER A 248 -3.71 2.31 15.01
N LYS A 249 -5.03 2.26 14.84
CA LYS A 249 -5.87 3.47 14.70
C LYS A 249 -5.92 4.30 15.97
N ARG A 250 -5.87 3.68 17.16
CA ARG A 250 -5.79 4.40 18.44
C ARG A 250 -4.50 5.21 18.57
N ILE A 251 -3.38 4.70 18.04
CA ILE A 251 -2.07 5.34 18.13
C ILE A 251 -1.90 6.40 17.02
N LYS A 252 -2.16 6.03 15.77
CA LYS A 252 -2.05 6.92 14.59
C LYS A 252 -3.23 6.67 13.65
N PRO A 253 -4.35 7.41 13.78
CA PRO A 253 -5.56 7.19 12.97
C PRO A 253 -5.34 7.23 11.45
N PHE A 254 -4.33 7.97 10.99
CA PHE A 254 -3.99 8.14 9.58
C PHE A 254 -3.20 6.98 8.98
N VAL A 255 -2.63 6.07 9.79
CA VAL A 255 -1.88 4.92 9.27
C VAL A 255 -2.86 3.94 8.67
N LEU A 256 -2.76 3.69 7.36
CA LEU A 256 -3.62 2.72 6.69
C LEU A 256 -3.30 1.30 7.15
N TYR A 257 -4.30 0.46 7.35
CA TYR A 257 -4.12 -0.95 7.66
C TYR A 257 -4.64 -1.80 6.51
N GLY A 258 -3.79 -2.62 5.90
CA GLY A 258 -4.24 -3.50 4.83
C GLY A 258 -3.57 -4.86 4.81
N ILE A 259 -4.21 -5.75 4.07
CA ILE A 259 -3.86 -7.17 4.02
C ILE A 259 -3.89 -7.63 2.57
N SER A 260 -2.89 -8.40 2.17
CA SER A 260 -2.79 -9.06 0.87
C SER A 260 -3.02 -10.56 1.03
N PRO A 261 -4.26 -11.05 1.11
CA PRO A 261 -4.53 -12.47 1.21
C PRO A 261 -4.26 -13.19 -0.12
N PHE A 262 -4.25 -14.53 -0.07
CA PHE A 262 -4.36 -15.34 -1.28
C PHE A 262 -5.57 -14.92 -2.12
N GLY A 263 -5.43 -14.97 -3.46
CA GLY A 263 -6.42 -14.40 -4.38
C GLY A 263 -7.79 -15.08 -4.37
N ILE A 264 -7.88 -16.33 -3.90
CA ILE A 264 -9.11 -17.12 -3.81
C ILE A 264 -9.44 -17.33 -2.33
N TRP A 265 -10.47 -16.65 -1.81
CA TRP A 265 -10.95 -16.87 -0.44
C TRP A 265 -11.49 -18.29 -0.27
N GLN A 266 -12.39 -18.68 -1.17
CA GLN A 266 -12.88 -20.04 -1.38
C GLN A 266 -13.06 -20.24 -2.89
N PRO A 267 -12.94 -21.47 -3.41
CA PRO A 267 -13.37 -21.79 -4.78
C PRO A 267 -14.81 -21.30 -5.04
N VAL A 268 -15.08 -20.85 -6.27
CA VAL A 268 -16.37 -20.27 -6.66
C VAL A 268 -16.88 -21.05 -7.88
N PRO A 269 -17.45 -22.25 -7.69
CA PRO A 269 -17.80 -23.18 -8.77
C PRO A 269 -18.74 -22.57 -9.82
N GLU A 270 -19.68 -21.73 -9.39
CA GLU A 270 -20.63 -21.03 -10.26
C GLU A 270 -19.97 -19.99 -11.19
N LYS A 271 -18.73 -19.58 -10.87
CA LYS A 271 -17.86 -18.76 -11.73
C LYS A 271 -16.71 -19.55 -12.34
N ASN A 272 -16.73 -20.88 -12.22
CA ASN A 272 -15.66 -21.81 -12.62
C ASN A 272 -14.30 -21.50 -11.98
N ILE A 273 -14.26 -20.86 -10.80
CA ILE A 273 -13.01 -20.56 -10.09
C ILE A 273 -12.62 -21.75 -9.21
N LYS A 274 -11.38 -22.22 -9.36
CA LYS A 274 -10.78 -23.33 -8.60
C LYS A 274 -9.40 -22.95 -8.09
N GLY A 275 -8.94 -23.62 -7.04
CA GLY A 275 -7.61 -23.43 -6.47
C GLY A 275 -7.61 -23.70 -4.97
N LEU A 276 -6.55 -23.25 -4.29
CA LEU A 276 -6.46 -23.33 -2.84
C LEU A 276 -7.67 -22.63 -2.20
N ASN A 277 -8.27 -23.28 -1.21
CA ASN A 277 -9.28 -22.69 -0.37
C ASN A 277 -8.60 -22.01 0.84
N ALA A 278 -8.33 -20.71 0.73
CA ALA A 278 -7.62 -19.97 1.78
C ALA A 278 -8.41 -19.91 3.12
N PHE A 279 -9.73 -19.94 3.07
CA PHE A 279 -10.59 -19.95 4.26
C PHE A 279 -10.42 -21.23 5.11
N THR A 280 -10.19 -22.38 4.47
CA THR A 280 -10.01 -23.66 5.15
C THR A 280 -8.55 -24.02 5.37
N GLU A 281 -7.65 -23.62 4.47
CA GLU A 281 -6.24 -24.06 4.50
C GLU A 281 -5.33 -23.07 5.22
N LEU A 282 -5.58 -21.77 5.07
CA LEU A 282 -4.81 -20.70 5.72
C LEU A 282 -5.56 -20.11 6.91
N TYR A 283 -6.82 -20.50 7.10
CA TYR A 283 -7.73 -19.97 8.11
C TYR A 283 -7.86 -18.43 8.05
N ALA A 284 -7.79 -17.90 6.83
CA ALA A 284 -7.84 -16.47 6.54
C ALA A 284 -9.23 -16.07 6.03
N ASP A 285 -10.07 -15.51 6.91
CA ASP A 285 -11.40 -15.02 6.51
C ASP A 285 -11.36 -13.58 5.96
N ALA A 286 -10.60 -13.40 4.88
CA ALA A 286 -10.42 -12.09 4.25
C ALA A 286 -11.72 -11.46 3.73
N LYS A 287 -12.72 -12.28 3.39
CA LYS A 287 -14.07 -11.80 3.05
C LYS A 287 -14.69 -11.09 4.26
N LYS A 288 -14.67 -11.70 5.44
CA LYS A 288 -15.18 -11.08 6.68
C LYS A 288 -14.46 -9.78 6.99
N TRP A 289 -13.13 -9.74 6.90
CA TRP A 289 -12.35 -8.52 7.21
C TRP A 289 -12.72 -7.35 6.28
N LEU A 290 -12.94 -7.64 4.99
CA LEU A 290 -13.38 -6.66 4.01
C LEU A 290 -14.82 -6.20 4.27
N GLN A 291 -15.75 -7.13 4.50
CA GLN A 291 -17.17 -6.84 4.73
C GLN A 291 -17.42 -6.06 6.02
N ASN A 292 -16.64 -6.34 7.06
CA ASN A 292 -16.72 -5.61 8.34
C ASN A 292 -16.01 -4.24 8.26
N GLY A 293 -15.13 -4.04 7.28
CA GLY A 293 -14.29 -2.86 7.17
C GLY A 293 -13.20 -2.81 8.25
N THR A 294 -12.76 -3.96 8.75
CA THR A 294 -11.66 -4.13 9.72
C THR A 294 -10.34 -3.56 9.16
N ILE A 295 -10.17 -3.71 7.85
CA ILE A 295 -9.04 -3.18 7.07
C ILE A 295 -9.45 -1.92 6.31
N ASP A 296 -8.49 -1.06 6.03
CA ASP A 296 -8.65 0.09 5.13
C ASP A 296 -8.49 -0.31 3.67
N TYR A 297 -7.66 -1.31 3.39
CA TYR A 297 -7.50 -1.85 2.04
C TYR A 297 -7.28 -3.36 2.02
N LEU A 298 -7.81 -4.01 0.99
CA LEU A 298 -7.50 -5.39 0.64
C LEU A 298 -6.69 -5.42 -0.65
N ALA A 299 -5.68 -6.27 -0.71
CA ALA A 299 -4.83 -6.48 -1.87
C ALA A 299 -4.79 -7.97 -2.26
N PRO A 300 -5.90 -8.58 -2.69
CA PRO A 300 -5.89 -10.00 -3.03
C PRO A 300 -4.81 -10.31 -4.08
N GLN A 301 -4.09 -11.40 -3.90
CA GLN A 301 -3.01 -11.82 -4.79
C GLN A 301 -3.57 -12.45 -6.07
N LEU A 302 -4.00 -11.61 -7.03
CA LEU A 302 -4.55 -12.06 -8.31
C LEU A 302 -3.42 -12.26 -9.32
N TYR A 303 -2.62 -13.30 -9.10
CA TYR A 303 -1.37 -13.55 -9.83
C TYR A 303 -1.54 -14.39 -11.10
N TRP A 304 -2.75 -14.43 -11.65
CA TRP A 304 -3.10 -15.25 -12.81
C TRP A 304 -3.49 -14.39 -14.00
N GLU A 305 -3.37 -14.97 -15.19
CA GLU A 305 -3.69 -14.32 -16.45
C GLU A 305 -5.20 -14.07 -16.57
N THR A 306 -5.57 -13.00 -17.28
CA THR A 306 -6.95 -12.63 -17.61
C THR A 306 -7.71 -13.81 -18.24
N ALA A 307 -7.07 -14.51 -19.17
CA ALA A 307 -7.66 -15.63 -19.91
C ALA A 307 -7.64 -16.98 -19.16
N ARG A 308 -7.05 -17.06 -17.96
CA ARG A 308 -6.94 -18.32 -17.22
C ARG A 308 -8.28 -18.70 -16.59
N LYS A 309 -9.07 -19.52 -17.28
CA LYS A 309 -10.47 -19.83 -16.94
C LYS A 309 -10.72 -20.14 -15.45
N GLU A 310 -9.87 -20.95 -14.82
CA GLU A 310 -10.08 -21.39 -13.44
C GLU A 310 -9.58 -20.40 -12.37
N GLN A 311 -8.85 -19.37 -12.77
CA GLN A 311 -8.29 -18.34 -11.88
C GLN A 311 -8.32 -16.95 -12.55
N SER A 312 -9.36 -16.65 -13.32
CA SER A 312 -9.38 -15.49 -14.21
C SER A 312 -9.29 -14.18 -13.41
N PHE A 313 -8.31 -13.34 -13.75
CA PHE A 313 -8.08 -12.04 -13.11
C PHE A 313 -9.34 -11.16 -13.01
N PRO A 314 -10.05 -10.82 -14.11
CA PRO A 314 -11.25 -9.98 -14.03
C PRO A 314 -12.37 -10.62 -13.21
N VAL A 315 -12.58 -11.93 -13.34
CA VAL A 315 -13.65 -12.65 -12.62
C VAL A 315 -13.41 -12.60 -11.10
N LEU A 316 -12.16 -12.83 -10.67
CA LEU A 316 -11.79 -12.74 -9.27
C LEU A 316 -11.86 -11.29 -8.75
N LEU A 317 -11.46 -10.31 -9.57
CA LEU A 317 -11.52 -8.91 -9.20
C LEU A 317 -12.96 -8.42 -8.99
N GLU A 318 -13.87 -8.78 -9.90
CA GLU A 318 -15.30 -8.53 -9.78
C GLU A 318 -15.90 -9.23 -8.56
N TRP A 319 -15.50 -10.48 -8.31
CA TRP A 319 -15.94 -11.20 -7.11
C TRP A 319 -15.53 -10.44 -5.84
N TRP A 320 -14.26 -10.04 -5.70
CA TRP A 320 -13.82 -9.27 -4.53
C TRP A 320 -14.51 -7.92 -4.41
N GLN A 321 -14.72 -7.21 -5.53
CA GLN A 321 -15.47 -5.96 -5.54
C GLN A 321 -16.92 -6.14 -5.06
N SER A 322 -17.57 -7.25 -5.42
CA SER A 322 -18.94 -7.56 -4.94
C SER A 322 -19.00 -7.84 -3.43
N GLN A 323 -17.88 -8.23 -2.80
CA GLN A 323 -17.81 -8.42 -1.35
C GLN A 323 -17.53 -7.11 -0.59
N ASN A 324 -17.18 -6.02 -1.28
CA ASN A 324 -16.72 -4.77 -0.66
C ASN A 324 -17.85 -3.83 -0.24
N VAL A 325 -18.70 -4.28 0.69
CA VAL A 325 -19.90 -3.54 1.14
C VAL A 325 -19.59 -2.25 1.92
N LYS A 326 -18.34 -2.06 2.38
CA LYS A 326 -17.89 -0.87 3.12
C LYS A 326 -17.11 0.13 2.25
N ASN A 327 -16.99 -0.13 0.95
CA ASN A 327 -16.22 0.71 0.02
C ASN A 327 -14.79 0.97 0.52
N ARG A 328 -14.13 -0.07 1.06
CA ARG A 328 -12.70 -0.04 1.37
C ARG A 328 -11.91 -0.03 0.07
N HIS A 329 -10.63 0.32 0.14
CA HIS A 329 -9.79 0.25 -1.06
C HIS A 329 -9.56 -1.21 -1.43
N LEU A 330 -9.62 -1.53 -2.73
CA LEU A 330 -9.34 -2.86 -3.26
C LEU A 330 -8.13 -2.79 -4.20
N TRP A 331 -6.93 -2.67 -3.64
CA TRP A 331 -5.70 -2.48 -4.41
C TRP A 331 -5.02 -3.82 -4.71
N THR A 332 -5.54 -4.52 -5.71
CA THR A 332 -5.15 -5.92 -5.99
C THR A 332 -3.66 -6.09 -6.28
N GLY A 333 -3.11 -7.21 -5.81
CA GLY A 333 -1.77 -7.66 -6.18
C GLY A 333 -1.73 -8.16 -7.62
N ILE A 334 -0.71 -7.78 -8.38
CA ILE A 334 -0.41 -8.30 -9.73
C ILE A 334 1.02 -8.82 -9.75
N ALA A 335 1.31 -9.79 -10.63
CA ALA A 335 2.56 -10.57 -10.60
C ALA A 335 3.49 -10.35 -11.81
N PRO A 336 4.13 -9.19 -11.97
CA PRO A 336 5.19 -9.01 -12.97
C PRO A 336 6.30 -10.05 -12.92
N TYR A 337 6.57 -10.69 -11.77
CA TYR A 337 7.54 -11.78 -11.68
C TYR A 337 7.21 -13.00 -12.54
N ARG A 338 5.96 -13.13 -12.99
CA ARG A 338 5.51 -14.20 -13.89
C ARG A 338 5.65 -13.85 -15.38
N ILE A 339 6.13 -12.66 -15.74
CA ILE A 339 6.38 -12.31 -17.15
C ILE A 339 7.35 -13.33 -17.76
N GLY A 340 6.93 -13.96 -18.88
CA GLY A 340 7.68 -15.01 -19.55
C GLY A 340 7.50 -16.41 -18.96
N SER A 341 6.68 -16.60 -17.91
CA SER A 341 6.40 -17.94 -17.35
C SER A 341 5.59 -18.84 -18.29
N ASN A 342 4.91 -18.25 -19.28
CA ASN A 342 4.33 -18.90 -20.44
C ASN A 342 4.12 -17.85 -21.54
N THR A 343 3.64 -18.29 -22.71
CA THR A 343 3.42 -17.42 -23.88
C THR A 343 2.39 -16.31 -23.67
N ASN A 344 1.47 -16.46 -22.72
CA ASN A 344 0.38 -15.51 -22.47
C ASN A 344 0.68 -14.51 -21.35
N TYR A 345 1.59 -14.84 -20.42
CA TYR A 345 1.96 -13.95 -19.32
C TYR A 345 3.05 -12.97 -19.77
N THR A 346 2.65 -11.90 -20.46
CA THR A 346 3.55 -10.87 -21.01
C THR A 346 3.49 -9.57 -20.21
N ALA A 347 4.37 -8.60 -20.50
CA ALA A 347 4.24 -7.27 -19.94
C ALA A 347 2.93 -6.58 -20.40
N ALA A 348 2.44 -6.87 -21.61
CA ALA A 348 1.14 -6.38 -22.07
C ALA A 348 -0.03 -6.94 -21.25
N GLU A 349 0.05 -8.18 -20.76
CA GLU A 349 -0.93 -8.73 -19.82
C GLU A 349 -0.95 -7.95 -18.49
N ILE A 350 0.21 -7.53 -17.97
CA ILE A 350 0.28 -6.65 -16.80
C ILE A 350 -0.41 -5.30 -17.06
N ILE A 351 -0.22 -4.72 -18.25
CA ILE A 351 -0.90 -3.48 -18.64
C ILE A 351 -2.43 -3.68 -18.70
N ASN A 352 -2.88 -4.78 -19.33
CA ASN A 352 -4.29 -5.14 -19.41
C ASN A 352 -4.94 -5.34 -18.02
N GLN A 353 -4.22 -5.92 -17.06
CA GLN A 353 -4.70 -6.06 -15.67
C GLN A 353 -4.86 -4.70 -14.96
N ILE A 354 -3.94 -3.75 -15.19
CA ILE A 354 -4.04 -2.39 -14.64
C ILE A 354 -5.26 -1.67 -15.24
N GLU A 355 -5.47 -1.75 -16.56
CA GLU A 355 -6.62 -1.15 -17.23
C GLU A 355 -7.95 -1.78 -16.80
N THR A 356 -7.97 -3.10 -16.67
CA THR A 356 -9.11 -3.85 -16.14
C THR A 356 -9.45 -3.41 -14.73
N THR A 357 -8.44 -3.19 -13.88
CA THR A 357 -8.63 -2.66 -12.52
C THR A 357 -9.33 -1.30 -12.53
N ARG A 358 -8.90 -0.38 -13.41
CA ARG A 358 -9.50 0.95 -13.56
C ARG A 358 -10.95 0.92 -14.03
N ARG A 359 -11.29 -0.05 -14.89
CA ARG A 359 -12.66 -0.22 -15.40
C ARG A 359 -13.60 -0.77 -14.33
N LEU A 360 -13.12 -1.70 -13.50
CA LEU A 360 -13.96 -2.45 -12.55
C LEU A 360 -14.07 -1.79 -11.17
N GLN A 361 -13.19 -0.86 -10.83
CA GLN A 361 -13.11 -0.31 -9.48
C GLN A 361 -13.28 1.21 -9.42
N PRO A 362 -14.06 1.73 -8.45
CA PRO A 362 -14.20 3.17 -8.25
C PRO A 362 -12.92 3.81 -7.69
N THR A 363 -12.11 3.06 -6.93
CA THR A 363 -10.84 3.48 -6.35
C THR A 363 -9.72 2.55 -6.81
N ALA A 364 -9.29 2.73 -8.06
CA ALA A 364 -8.30 1.87 -8.69
C ALA A 364 -6.94 1.90 -7.99
N GLY A 365 -6.25 0.76 -8.02
CA GLY A 365 -4.85 0.66 -7.63
C GLY A 365 -4.33 -0.77 -7.71
N ASN A 366 -3.01 -0.89 -7.87
CA ASN A 366 -2.34 -2.19 -7.94
C ASN A 366 -0.99 -2.18 -7.22
N ILE A 367 -0.67 -3.31 -6.60
CA ILE A 367 0.63 -3.57 -5.98
C ILE A 367 1.35 -4.66 -6.80
N LYS A 368 2.58 -4.39 -7.24
CA LYS A 368 3.35 -5.30 -8.10
C LYS A 368 4.22 -6.20 -7.24
N PHE A 369 4.06 -7.51 -7.36
CA PHE A 369 4.98 -8.48 -6.80
C PHE A 369 6.01 -8.90 -7.86
N SER A 370 7.31 -8.73 -7.65
CA SER A 370 7.95 -7.87 -6.65
C SER A 370 8.75 -6.75 -7.33
N PHE A 371 9.39 -5.88 -6.54
CA PHE A 371 10.14 -4.76 -7.07
C PHE A 371 11.28 -5.19 -8.01
N LYS A 372 11.94 -6.33 -7.75
CA LYS A 372 12.97 -6.94 -8.62
C LYS A 372 12.50 -7.10 -10.06
N SER A 373 11.27 -7.56 -10.28
CA SER A 373 10.73 -7.76 -11.64
C SER A 373 10.50 -6.44 -12.37
N VAL A 374 10.13 -5.39 -11.65
CA VAL A 374 10.01 -4.04 -12.19
C VAL A 374 11.39 -3.43 -12.47
N ARG A 375 12.31 -3.57 -11.52
CA ARG A 375 13.70 -3.10 -11.60
C ARG A 375 14.49 -3.74 -12.73
N ASN A 376 14.28 -5.04 -12.97
CA ASN A 376 14.90 -5.78 -14.06
C ASN A 376 14.21 -5.59 -15.42
N ASP A 377 13.19 -4.73 -15.47
CA ASP A 377 12.47 -4.36 -16.70
C ASP A 377 11.95 -5.57 -17.51
N LEU A 378 11.36 -6.56 -16.81
CA LEU A 378 10.90 -7.79 -17.47
C LEU A 378 9.88 -7.46 -18.57
N GLY A 379 10.21 -7.83 -19.81
CA GLY A 379 9.35 -7.57 -20.98
C GLY A 379 9.15 -6.09 -21.33
N ASN A 380 10.12 -5.22 -21.02
CA ASN A 380 10.04 -3.77 -21.27
C ASN A 380 8.90 -3.08 -20.49
N LEU A 381 8.58 -3.62 -19.30
CA LEU A 381 7.49 -3.14 -18.46
C LEU A 381 7.66 -1.68 -18.04
N GLN A 382 8.88 -1.22 -17.77
CA GLN A 382 9.16 0.16 -17.36
C GLN A 382 8.68 1.17 -18.41
N GLN A 383 9.00 0.93 -19.68
CA GLN A 383 8.57 1.80 -20.77
C GLN A 383 7.06 1.77 -20.95
N LEU A 384 6.43 0.60 -20.88
CA LEU A 384 4.98 0.44 -21.01
C LEU A 384 4.22 1.17 -19.89
N LEU A 385 4.73 1.12 -18.65
CA LEU A 385 4.17 1.88 -17.54
C LEU A 385 4.36 3.39 -17.77
N LYS A 386 5.58 3.84 -18.05
CA LYS A 386 5.94 5.27 -18.12
C LYS A 386 5.27 6.02 -19.28
N SER A 387 5.18 5.37 -20.44
CA SER A 387 4.59 5.94 -21.67
C SER A 387 3.10 5.69 -21.81
N GLY A 388 2.58 4.61 -21.21
CA GLY A 388 1.18 4.21 -21.26
C GLY A 388 0.42 4.49 -19.96
N VAL A 389 0.09 3.44 -19.20
CA VAL A 389 -0.87 3.52 -18.10
C VAL A 389 -0.49 4.49 -17.00
N TYR A 390 0.80 4.72 -16.73
CA TYR A 390 1.29 5.69 -15.74
C TYR A 390 1.91 6.92 -16.41
N LYS A 391 1.36 7.41 -17.53
CA LYS A 391 1.80 8.63 -18.23
C LYS A 391 1.68 9.93 -17.41
N ASN A 392 0.82 9.97 -16.40
CA ASN A 392 0.63 11.14 -15.53
C ASN A 392 0.90 10.76 -14.08
N ASP A 393 1.43 11.70 -13.28
CA ASP A 393 1.54 11.52 -11.83
C ASP A 393 0.14 11.30 -11.21
N ALA A 394 0.07 10.61 -10.07
CA ALA A 394 -1.17 10.37 -9.36
C ALA A 394 -0.97 10.48 -7.85
N ILE A 395 -1.97 11.02 -7.18
CA ILE A 395 -2.12 10.93 -5.72
C ILE A 395 -2.95 9.69 -5.38
N VAL A 396 -2.96 9.28 -4.12
CA VAL A 396 -3.80 8.16 -3.68
C VAL A 396 -5.30 8.51 -3.68
N PRO A 397 -6.19 7.53 -3.91
CA PRO A 397 -7.62 7.70 -3.67
C PRO A 397 -7.91 8.11 -2.22
N ALA A 398 -8.96 8.91 -2.01
CA ALA A 398 -9.29 9.40 -0.68
C ALA A 398 -9.87 8.30 0.22
N SER A 399 -9.32 8.11 1.41
CA SER A 399 -9.81 7.16 2.43
C SER A 399 -10.92 7.80 3.28
N ASN A 400 -12.07 8.11 2.65
CA ASN A 400 -13.13 8.96 3.21
C ASN A 400 -13.81 8.44 4.50
N TRP A 401 -13.61 7.17 4.85
CA TRP A 401 -14.10 6.59 6.10
C TRP A 401 -13.22 6.95 7.31
N ILE A 402 -11.97 7.33 7.09
CA ILE A 402 -11.09 7.80 8.16
C ILE A 402 -11.33 9.30 8.36
N LYS A 403 -11.91 9.67 9.49
CA LYS A 403 -12.25 11.06 9.80
C LYS A 403 -11.05 11.77 10.41
N THR A 404 -10.24 12.41 9.56
CA THR A 404 -9.16 13.32 9.97
C THR A 404 -9.47 14.75 9.55
N LYS A 405 -8.80 15.73 10.19
CA LYS A 405 -8.82 17.11 9.71
C LYS A 405 -8.08 17.17 8.38
N LYS A 406 -8.67 17.84 7.38
CA LYS A 406 -8.00 18.10 6.09
C LYS A 406 -6.85 19.10 6.25
N PRO A 407 -5.84 19.08 5.38
CA PRO A 407 -4.85 20.15 5.32
C PRO A 407 -5.51 21.50 5.00
N ALA A 408 -4.96 22.58 5.55
CA ALA A 408 -5.40 23.92 5.19
C ALA A 408 -4.87 24.31 3.80
N ALA A 409 -5.58 25.20 3.10
CA ALA A 409 -5.11 25.75 1.84
C ALA A 409 -3.75 26.45 2.03
N PRO A 410 -2.70 26.11 1.26
CA PRO A 410 -1.42 26.80 1.34
C PRO A 410 -1.52 28.30 1.06
N LYS A 411 -0.67 29.10 1.71
CA LYS A 411 -0.50 30.51 1.35
C LYS A 411 0.51 30.60 0.21
N ILE A 412 0.12 31.23 -0.89
CA ILE A 412 0.96 31.33 -2.08
C ILE A 412 1.57 32.73 -2.23
N GLU A 413 2.75 32.78 -2.83
CA GLU A 413 3.48 33.98 -3.21
C GLU A 413 3.99 33.81 -4.65
N ILE A 414 3.64 34.73 -5.53
CA ILE A 414 3.95 34.64 -6.95
C ILE A 414 4.91 35.76 -7.32
N LYS A 415 6.03 35.41 -7.96
CA LYS A 415 6.99 36.35 -8.53
C LYS A 415 7.06 36.12 -10.03
N LYS A 416 6.93 37.18 -10.80
CA LYS A 416 7.01 37.15 -12.27
C LYS A 416 8.33 37.81 -12.68
N ASP A 417 9.12 37.12 -13.47
CA ASP A 417 10.25 37.69 -14.21
C ASP A 417 9.98 37.61 -15.72
N ALA A 418 10.92 38.07 -16.54
CA ALA A 418 10.77 38.14 -18.00
C ALA A 418 10.56 36.75 -18.66
N SER A 419 11.03 35.68 -18.03
CA SER A 419 11.06 34.33 -18.58
C SER A 419 10.13 33.34 -17.86
N GLN A 420 9.84 33.58 -16.58
CA GLN A 420 9.17 32.62 -15.71
C GLN A 420 8.19 33.29 -14.74
N LEU A 421 7.18 32.50 -14.37
CA LEU A 421 6.30 32.73 -13.25
C LEU A 421 6.69 31.76 -12.14
N LYS A 422 7.35 32.26 -11.09
CA LYS A 422 7.75 31.47 -9.92
C LYS A 422 6.65 31.52 -8.86
N ILE A 423 6.04 30.38 -8.58
CA ILE A 423 5.02 30.20 -7.55
C ILE A 423 5.67 29.53 -6.36
N ASN A 424 5.64 30.17 -5.19
CA ASN A 424 6.09 29.62 -3.91
C ASN A 424 4.88 29.44 -3.01
N TRP A 425 4.90 28.45 -2.12
CA TRP A 425 3.84 28.28 -1.13
C TRP A 425 4.38 27.87 0.23
N ARG A 426 3.65 28.27 1.27
CA ARG A 426 3.87 27.87 2.66
C ARG A 426 2.62 27.17 3.17
N GLU A 427 2.81 26.00 3.79
CA GLU A 427 1.73 25.27 4.45
C GLU A 427 1.14 26.09 5.60
N GLN A 428 -0.15 25.90 5.84
CA GLN A 428 -0.86 26.50 6.95
C GLN A 428 -1.47 25.41 7.84
N GLY A 429 -1.70 25.73 9.11
CA GLY A 429 -2.31 24.81 10.06
C GLY A 429 -1.41 23.66 10.52
N LYS A 430 -2.00 22.74 11.30
CA LYS A 430 -1.28 21.63 11.95
C LYS A 430 -1.16 20.38 11.08
N VAL A 431 -2.13 20.14 10.19
CA VAL A 431 -2.12 18.99 9.29
C VAL A 431 -1.21 19.28 8.11
N LYS A 432 -0.17 18.46 7.95
CA LYS A 432 0.81 18.60 6.88
C LYS A 432 0.33 17.91 5.61
N ALA A 433 0.61 18.54 4.48
CA ALA A 433 0.40 17.96 3.16
C ALA A 433 1.52 16.94 2.87
N PHE A 434 1.15 15.84 2.22
CA PHE A 434 2.09 14.85 1.68
C PHE A 434 2.39 15.11 0.19
N TRP A 435 1.41 15.65 -0.55
CA TRP A 435 1.58 16.21 -1.87
C TRP A 435 1.01 17.62 -1.97
N PHE A 436 1.46 18.39 -2.95
CA PHE A 436 0.80 19.60 -3.42
C PHE A 436 0.30 19.40 -4.84
N VAL A 437 -0.88 19.93 -5.15
CA VAL A 437 -1.37 20.03 -6.51
C VAL A 437 -1.38 21.50 -6.90
N VAL A 438 -0.60 21.83 -7.94
CA VAL A 438 -0.54 23.17 -8.51
C VAL A 438 -1.38 23.18 -9.78
N TYR A 439 -2.49 23.91 -9.75
CA TYR A 439 -3.35 24.13 -10.90
C TYR A 439 -2.99 25.46 -11.56
N ALA A 440 -2.83 25.44 -12.87
CA ALA A 440 -2.52 26.61 -13.67
C ALA A 440 -3.47 26.72 -14.86
N LYS A 441 -4.12 27.88 -14.99
CA LYS A 441 -5.01 28.20 -16.11
C LYS A 441 -4.30 29.08 -17.12
N ASP A 442 -4.17 28.61 -18.35
CA ASP A 442 -3.73 29.41 -19.50
C ASP A 442 -4.84 29.51 -20.55
N ARG A 443 -4.52 30.03 -21.74
CA ARG A 443 -5.45 30.15 -22.87
C ARG A 443 -6.05 28.82 -23.33
N ASN A 444 -5.36 27.70 -23.07
CA ASN A 444 -5.81 26.36 -23.44
C ASN A 444 -6.64 25.70 -22.32
N GLY A 445 -6.86 26.40 -21.19
CA GLY A 445 -7.62 25.91 -20.05
C GLY A 445 -6.73 25.54 -18.85
N TRP A 446 -7.29 24.71 -17.97
CA TRP A 446 -6.61 24.27 -16.75
C TRP A 446 -5.68 23.08 -16.99
N SER A 447 -4.52 23.13 -16.34
CA SER A 447 -3.55 22.04 -16.21
C SER A 447 -3.17 21.88 -14.74
N HIS A 448 -2.55 20.76 -14.37
CA HIS A 448 -2.06 20.56 -13.02
C HIS A 448 -0.71 19.83 -12.95
N SER A 449 -0.01 20.01 -11.84
CA SER A 449 1.22 19.28 -11.49
C SER A 449 1.12 18.78 -10.06
N ILE A 450 1.56 17.55 -9.82
CA ILE A 450 1.58 16.93 -8.48
C ILE A 450 3.03 16.92 -7.99
N LEU A 451 3.26 17.48 -6.81
CA LEU A 451 4.59 17.69 -6.26
C LEU A 451 4.70 17.09 -4.85
N PRO A 452 5.84 16.50 -4.47
CA PRO A 452 6.02 15.94 -3.14
C PRO A 452 6.07 17.02 -2.06
N ARG A 453 5.87 16.63 -0.79
CA ARG A 453 5.92 17.57 0.36
C ARG A 453 7.22 18.36 0.49
N SER A 454 8.32 17.83 -0.05
CA SER A 454 9.65 18.45 -0.08
C SER A 454 9.72 19.65 -1.04
N THR A 455 8.85 19.72 -2.06
CA THR A 455 8.81 20.81 -3.03
C THR A 455 7.87 21.91 -2.57
N LYS A 456 8.38 23.14 -2.43
CA LYS A 456 7.62 24.33 -2.00
C LYS A 456 7.50 25.43 -3.06
N SER A 457 7.98 25.16 -4.27
CA SER A 457 7.88 26.09 -5.39
C SER A 457 7.87 25.37 -6.73
N ILE A 458 7.27 26.00 -7.74
CA ILE A 458 7.39 25.62 -9.15
C ILE A 458 7.62 26.87 -10.00
N ALA A 459 8.40 26.74 -11.07
CA ALA A 459 8.55 27.75 -12.10
C ALA A 459 7.79 27.32 -13.36
N LEU A 460 6.88 28.17 -13.83
CA LEU A 460 6.15 27.97 -15.08
C LEU A 460 6.65 28.97 -16.12
N SER A 461 6.74 28.57 -17.39
CA SER A 461 7.15 29.50 -18.45
C SER A 461 6.19 30.69 -18.54
N ALA A 462 6.74 31.92 -18.62
CA ALA A 462 5.96 33.13 -18.82
C ALA A 462 5.20 33.10 -20.17
N THR A 463 5.71 32.37 -21.18
CA THR A 463 5.06 32.21 -22.49
C THR A 463 3.71 31.50 -22.41
N ARG A 464 3.44 30.78 -21.33
CA ARG A 464 2.13 30.15 -21.11
C ARG A 464 1.01 31.16 -20.85
N GLN A 465 1.33 32.42 -20.51
CA GLN A 465 0.33 33.45 -20.20
C GLN A 465 -0.68 32.98 -19.13
N ILE A 466 -0.16 32.46 -18.01
CA ILE A 466 -1.00 31.97 -16.91
C ILE A 466 -1.88 33.10 -16.38
N SER A 467 -3.18 32.86 -16.31
CA SER A 467 -4.19 33.81 -15.83
C SER A 467 -4.63 33.55 -14.39
N GLN A 468 -4.60 32.28 -13.95
CA GLN A 468 -4.98 31.88 -12.60
C GLN A 468 -4.08 30.77 -12.07
N ILE A 469 -3.80 30.82 -10.77
CA ILE A 469 -3.08 29.80 -10.02
C ILE A 469 -3.92 29.37 -8.82
N VAL A 470 -3.98 28.06 -8.58
CA VAL A 470 -4.44 27.46 -7.32
C VAL A 470 -3.38 26.49 -6.85
N VAL A 471 -3.07 26.49 -5.55
CA VAL A 471 -2.27 25.44 -4.91
C VAL A 471 -3.10 24.82 -3.81
N THR A 472 -3.22 23.48 -3.83
CA THR A 472 -3.86 22.70 -2.76
C THR A 472 -2.84 21.78 -2.10
N GLY A 473 -3.05 21.48 -0.82
CA GLY A 473 -2.34 20.42 -0.12
C GLY A 473 -3.16 19.14 -0.08
N VAL A 474 -2.53 17.99 -0.27
CA VAL A 474 -3.16 16.66 -0.18
C VAL A 474 -2.46 15.87 0.92
N ASP A 475 -3.20 15.38 1.90
CA ASP A 475 -2.63 14.53 2.96
C ASP A 475 -2.38 13.08 2.47
N ARG A 476 -1.73 12.28 3.32
CA ARG A 476 -1.43 10.87 3.04
C ARG A 476 -2.68 9.96 2.90
N LEU A 477 -3.85 10.45 3.30
CA LEU A 477 -5.14 9.78 3.13
C LEU A 477 -5.86 10.22 1.84
N GLY A 478 -5.21 11.04 1.00
CA GLY A 478 -5.78 11.55 -0.24
C GLY A 478 -6.75 12.73 -0.05
N ASN A 479 -6.90 13.28 1.16
CA ASN A 479 -7.76 14.43 1.39
C ASN A 479 -7.10 15.72 0.89
N GLU A 480 -7.77 16.39 -0.04
CA GLU A 480 -7.32 17.65 -0.60
C GLU A 480 -7.90 18.85 0.14
N SER A 481 -7.08 19.88 0.37
CA SER A 481 -7.48 21.15 0.96
C SER A 481 -8.47 21.90 0.07
N LEU A 482 -9.14 22.91 0.62
CA LEU A 482 -9.93 23.84 -0.19
C LEU A 482 -9.05 24.56 -1.23
N ALA A 483 -9.62 24.83 -2.40
CA ALA A 483 -9.01 25.63 -3.45
C ALA A 483 -9.15 27.13 -3.12
N ARG A 484 -8.04 27.86 -3.12
CA ARG A 484 -8.03 29.33 -3.05
C ARG A 484 -7.48 29.90 -4.36
N HIS A 485 -8.35 30.57 -5.12
CA HIS A 485 -7.99 31.16 -6.41
C HIS A 485 -7.15 32.41 -6.22
N THR A 486 -6.04 32.49 -6.93
CA THR A 486 -5.28 33.73 -7.11
C THR A 486 -5.35 34.14 -8.57
N ILE A 487 -6.00 35.28 -8.81
CA ILE A 487 -6.11 35.88 -10.14
C ILE A 487 -4.88 36.72 -10.38
N LEU A 488 -4.16 36.43 -11.45
CA LEU A 488 -3.02 37.24 -11.88
C LEU A 488 -3.56 38.43 -12.67
N LYS A 489 -3.42 39.64 -12.11
CA LYS A 489 -3.67 40.87 -12.86
C LYS A 489 -2.67 40.90 -14.03
N ARG A 490 -3.17 41.20 -15.22
CA ARG A 490 -2.37 41.26 -16.45
C ARG A 490 -1.28 42.30 -16.35
#